data_AF-W5NLU7-F1
#
_entry.id   AF-W5NLU7-F1
#
_cell.length_a   1.000
_cell.length_b   1.000
_cell.length_c   1.000
_cell.angle_alpha   90.00
_cell.angle_beta   90.00
_cell.angle_gamma   90.00
#
_symmetry.space_group_name_H-M   'P 1'
#
loop_
_entity.id
_entity.type
_entity.pdbx_description
1 polymer ?
#
loop_
_entity_poly.entity_id
_entity_poly.type
_entity_poly.pdbx_seq_one_letter_code
_entity_poly.pdbx_strand_id
1 'polypeptide(L)'
;AAQRDGKLENYKCVGLQSDNERMVILHMFDPFMPDCDVTTFLRRYVEVQEPPKLIIDRRRVWTGKRQYRVELRKDPRSPGGLAHPPATFAIGTGRGYLYYGNQPVFCRKCREYGHREADCKVTECRKCNKRGHETRHCPIKECSLCGATGHLYRDCRRRNADFN
;
A
#
# COMPACT_ATOMS: atom_id res chain seq x y z
N ALA A 1 16.83 -14.19 -22.54
CA ALA A 1 16.13 -13.35 -23.53
C ALA A 1 15.07 -14.22 -24.19
N ALA A 2 13.79 -14.00 -23.92
CA ALA A 2 12.72 -14.81 -24.49
C ALA A 2 12.57 -14.48 -25.98
N GLN A 3 12.74 -15.50 -26.83
CA GLN A 3 12.58 -15.43 -28.28
C GLN A 3 11.15 -14.98 -28.59
N ARG A 4 11.00 -13.80 -29.21
CA ARG A 4 9.71 -13.33 -29.71
C ARG A 4 9.47 -14.00 -31.06
N ASP A 5 8.68 -15.07 -31.05
CA ASP A 5 8.13 -15.69 -32.25
C ASP A 5 7.30 -14.65 -33.02
N GLY A 6 7.68 -14.33 -34.26
CA GLY A 6 7.06 -13.31 -35.12
C GLY A 6 5.61 -13.61 -35.57
N LYS A 7 4.92 -14.55 -34.92
CA LYS A 7 3.56 -14.98 -35.27
C LYS A 7 2.45 -14.07 -34.75
N LEU A 8 2.78 -13.06 -33.93
CA LEU A 8 1.80 -12.19 -33.27
C LEU A 8 1.92 -10.70 -33.64
N GLU A 9 2.71 -10.35 -34.65
CA GLU A 9 2.99 -8.95 -35.02
C GLU A 9 1.75 -8.15 -35.45
N ASN A 10 0.72 -8.84 -35.96
CA ASN A 10 -0.52 -8.23 -36.44
C ASN A 10 -1.65 -8.21 -35.39
N TYR A 11 -1.41 -8.72 -34.18
CA TYR A 11 -2.41 -8.79 -33.12
C TYR A 11 -2.14 -7.78 -32.01
N LYS A 12 -3.11 -6.91 -31.76
CA LYS A 12 -3.08 -6.03 -30.58
C LYS A 12 -3.48 -6.84 -29.36
N CYS A 13 -2.50 -7.44 -28.68
CA CYS A 13 -2.72 -8.08 -27.38
C CYS A 13 -3.19 -7.02 -26.37
N VAL A 14 -4.44 -7.10 -25.94
CA VAL A 14 -4.98 -6.32 -24.83
C VAL A 14 -5.24 -7.28 -23.67
N GLY A 15 -4.76 -6.96 -22.47
CA GLY A 15 -5.07 -7.72 -21.27
C GLY A 15 -6.58 -7.73 -21.06
N LEU A 16 -7.17 -8.91 -20.82
CA LEU A 16 -8.60 -9.08 -20.55
C LEU A 16 -9.07 -8.36 -19.28
N GLN A 17 -8.14 -8.06 -18.37
CA GLN A 17 -8.34 -7.18 -17.22
C GLN A 17 -7.40 -5.99 -17.37
N SER A 18 -7.82 -4.81 -16.91
CA SER A 18 -6.89 -3.69 -16.81
C SER A 18 -5.73 -4.13 -15.91
N ASP A 19 -4.49 -3.93 -16.38
CA ASP A 19 -3.29 -4.31 -15.62
C ASP A 19 -3.18 -3.58 -14.26
N ASN A 20 -4.10 -2.68 -13.94
CA ASN A 20 -4.07 -1.80 -12.77
C ASN A 20 -5.09 -2.21 -11.69
N GLU A 21 -6.13 -2.98 -12.02
CA GLU A 21 -7.13 -3.39 -11.05
C GLU A 21 -6.60 -4.52 -10.16
N ARG A 22 -6.80 -4.43 -8.84
CA ARG A 22 -6.33 -5.42 -7.86
C ARG A 22 -7.38 -5.67 -6.78
N MET A 23 -7.47 -6.93 -6.36
CA MET A 23 -8.13 -7.32 -5.11
C MET A 23 -7.09 -7.36 -4.00
N VAL A 24 -7.09 -6.34 -3.14
CA VAL A 24 -6.16 -6.21 -2.02
C VAL A 24 -6.78 -6.82 -0.77
N ILE A 25 -6.09 -7.80 -0.18
CA ILE A 25 -6.43 -8.29 1.15
C ILE A 25 -5.58 -7.57 2.16
N LEU A 26 -6.23 -6.99 3.17
CA LEU A 26 -5.60 -6.18 4.20
C LEU A 26 -6.00 -6.69 5.58
N HIS A 27 -5.02 -6.79 6.48
CA HIS A 27 -5.21 -7.15 7.87
C HIS A 27 -4.63 -6.06 8.78
N MET A 28 -5.43 -5.60 9.75
CA MET A 28 -4.97 -4.72 10.82
C MET A 28 -4.83 -5.55 12.10
N PHE A 29 -3.70 -5.42 12.80
CA PHE A 29 -3.51 -6.10 14.09
C PHE A 29 -4.39 -5.51 15.21
N ASP A 30 -4.76 -4.24 15.08
CA ASP A 30 -5.81 -3.62 15.88
C ASP A 30 -7.16 -3.82 15.16
N PRO A 31 -8.07 -4.67 15.67
CA PRO A 31 -9.33 -4.95 15.01
C PRO A 31 -10.27 -3.73 15.00
N PHE A 32 -10.08 -2.76 15.91
CA PHE A 32 -10.92 -1.58 16.03
C PHE A 32 -10.47 -0.41 15.16
N MET A 33 -9.41 -0.59 14.35
CA MET A 33 -8.98 0.44 13.40
C MET A 33 -10.12 0.74 12.42
N PRO A 34 -10.60 2.00 12.33
CA PRO A 34 -11.72 2.36 11.47
C PRO A 34 -11.41 2.17 9.98
N ASP A 35 -12.40 1.69 9.24
CA ASP A 35 -12.26 1.41 7.81
C ASP A 35 -12.06 2.69 7.00
N CYS A 36 -12.62 3.82 7.44
CA CYS A 36 -12.41 5.13 6.83
C CYS A 36 -10.94 5.59 6.91
N ASP A 37 -10.25 5.30 8.02
CA ASP A 37 -8.83 5.58 8.16
C ASP A 37 -7.96 4.68 7.27
N VAL A 38 -8.26 3.38 7.24
CA VAL A 38 -7.55 2.44 6.36
C VAL A 38 -7.75 2.82 4.89
N THR A 39 -8.98 3.19 4.52
CA THR A 39 -9.31 3.66 3.17
C THR A 39 -8.59 4.95 2.83
N THR A 40 -8.53 5.92 3.75
CA THR A 40 -7.78 7.17 3.58
C THR A 40 -6.29 6.91 3.38
N PHE A 41 -5.72 5.95 4.10
CA PHE A 41 -4.34 5.51 3.91
C PHE A 41 -4.13 4.90 2.52
N LEU A 42 -5.01 3.97 2.10
CA LEU A 42 -4.91 3.32 0.78
C LEU A 42 -5.02 4.33 -0.37
N ARG A 43 -5.89 5.35 -0.24
CA ARG A 43 -6.09 6.44 -1.22
C ARG A 43 -4.84 7.27 -1.52
N ARG A 44 -3.75 7.08 -0.78
CA ARG A 44 -2.43 7.63 -1.12
C ARG A 44 -1.81 6.98 -2.36
N TYR A 45 -2.13 5.71 -2.60
CA TYR A 45 -1.52 4.88 -3.64
C TYR A 45 -2.52 4.41 -4.70
N VAL A 46 -3.76 4.16 -4.29
CA VAL A 46 -4.78 3.51 -5.12
C VAL A 46 -6.07 4.32 -5.14
N GLU A 47 -6.92 4.07 -6.13
CA GLU A 47 -8.33 4.48 -6.10
C GLU A 47 -9.18 3.33 -5.58
N VAL A 48 -10.00 3.59 -4.56
CA VAL A 48 -10.84 2.56 -3.92
C VAL A 48 -12.23 2.63 -4.53
N GLN A 49 -12.66 1.56 -5.20
CA GLN A 49 -13.87 1.55 -6.02
C GLN A 49 -15.15 1.31 -5.20
N GLU A 50 -15.07 0.49 -4.16
CA GLU A 50 -16.21 0.12 -3.30
C GLU A 50 -15.78 0.05 -1.83
N PRO A 51 -16.72 0.15 -0.87
CA PRO A 51 -16.43 -0.10 0.54
C PRO A 51 -15.81 -1.49 0.77
N PRO A 52 -14.92 -1.63 1.77
CA PRO A 52 -14.27 -2.91 2.03
C PRO A 52 -15.26 -4.00 2.41
N LYS A 53 -15.04 -5.20 1.85
CA LYS A 53 -15.77 -6.40 2.24
C LYS A 53 -15.04 -7.10 3.38
N LEU A 54 -15.74 -7.37 4.48
CA LEU A 54 -15.18 -8.14 5.58
C LEU A 54 -15.05 -9.61 5.16
N ILE A 55 -13.87 -10.21 5.36
CA ILE A 55 -13.67 -11.64 5.11
C ILE A 55 -14.14 -12.40 6.33
N ILE A 56 -15.25 -13.12 6.16
CA ILE A 56 -15.93 -13.90 7.20
C ILE A 56 -15.68 -15.39 6.94
N ASP A 57 -15.47 -16.15 7.99
CA ASP A 57 -15.27 -17.60 7.91
C ASP A 57 -16.61 -18.38 7.80
N ARG A 58 -16.53 -19.71 7.73
CA ARG A 58 -17.72 -20.58 7.65
C ARG A 58 -18.60 -20.52 8.91
N ARG A 59 -18.08 -20.05 10.04
CA ARG A 59 -18.78 -19.90 11.33
C ARG A 59 -19.38 -18.51 11.51
N ARG A 60 -19.38 -17.67 10.46
CA ARG A 60 -19.83 -16.28 10.47
C ARG A 60 -18.99 -15.36 11.39
N VAL A 61 -17.74 -15.74 11.66
CA VAL A 61 -16.80 -14.93 12.44
C VAL A 61 -15.88 -14.16 11.50
N TRP A 62 -15.65 -12.88 11.81
CA TRP A 62 -14.72 -12.04 11.05
C TRP A 62 -13.28 -12.51 11.26
N THR A 63 -12.53 -12.69 10.17
CA THR A 63 -11.14 -13.19 10.19
C THR A 63 -10.09 -12.11 10.50
N GLY A 64 -10.50 -10.89 10.84
CA GLY A 64 -9.63 -9.72 10.96
C GLY A 64 -9.16 -9.14 9.61
N LYS A 65 -9.55 -9.76 8.49
CA LYS A 65 -9.16 -9.37 7.14
C LYS A 65 -10.29 -8.64 6.42
N ARG A 66 -9.88 -7.70 5.57
CA ARG A 66 -10.73 -6.88 4.71
C ARG A 66 -10.28 -7.05 3.28
N GLN A 67 -11.22 -7.13 2.36
CA GLN A 67 -10.99 -7.19 0.94
C GLN A 67 -11.37 -5.85 0.30
N TYR A 68 -10.41 -5.24 -0.37
CA TYR A 68 -10.59 -3.99 -1.10
C TYR A 68 -10.47 -4.26 -2.59
N ARG A 69 -11.42 -3.75 -3.38
CA ARG A 69 -11.31 -3.65 -4.83
C ARG A 69 -10.75 -2.28 -5.19
N VAL A 70 -9.57 -2.26 -5.78
CA VAL A 70 -8.82 -1.02 -5.99
C VAL A 70 -8.24 -0.95 -7.41
N GLU A 71 -8.03 0.27 -7.87
CA GLU A 71 -7.26 0.56 -9.08
C GLU A 71 -5.93 1.23 -8.69
N LEU A 72 -4.81 0.62 -9.07
CA LEU A 72 -3.48 1.19 -8.80
C LEU A 72 -3.29 2.45 -9.65
N ARG A 73 -2.84 3.55 -9.02
CA ARG A 73 -2.51 4.78 -9.75
C ARG A 73 -1.25 4.58 -10.57
N LYS A 74 -1.06 5.38 -11.63
CA LYS A 74 0.17 5.37 -12.41
C LYS A 74 1.28 6.09 -11.65
N ASP A 75 2.44 5.45 -11.54
CA ASP A 75 3.66 6.05 -10.98
C ASP A 75 4.88 5.54 -11.75
N PRO A 76 5.54 6.39 -12.58
CA PRO A 76 6.68 5.97 -13.40
C PRO A 76 7.92 5.60 -12.57
N ARG A 77 7.98 5.96 -11.28
CA ARG A 77 9.13 5.65 -10.41
C ARG A 77 9.03 4.26 -9.80
N SER A 78 7.82 3.75 -9.66
CA SER A 78 7.54 2.47 -9.02
C SER A 78 7.64 1.31 -10.03
N PRO A 79 8.00 0.09 -9.60
CA PRO A 79 8.08 -1.07 -10.49
C PRO A 79 6.76 -1.29 -11.23
N GLY A 80 6.84 -1.58 -12.53
CA GLY A 80 5.64 -1.77 -13.35
C GLY A 80 4.87 -0.48 -13.66
N GLY A 81 5.38 0.70 -13.30
CA GLY A 81 4.76 1.99 -13.61
C GLY A 81 3.50 2.28 -12.77
N LEU A 82 3.32 1.58 -11.65
CA LEU A 82 2.13 1.65 -10.81
C LEU A 82 2.50 1.99 -9.36
N ALA A 83 1.68 2.83 -8.72
CA ALA A 83 1.81 3.20 -7.33
C ALA A 83 1.34 2.03 -6.45
N HIS A 84 2.30 1.32 -5.89
CA HIS A 84 2.03 0.19 -5.02
C HIS A 84 1.89 0.67 -3.56
N PRO A 85 0.83 0.25 -2.83
CA PRO A 85 0.80 0.45 -1.39
C PRO A 85 1.79 -0.51 -0.69
N PRO A 86 2.45 -0.07 0.39
CA PRO A 86 3.47 -0.85 1.07
C PRO A 86 2.87 -2.13 1.68
N ALA A 87 3.57 -3.26 1.52
CA ALA A 87 3.11 -4.56 2.01
C ALA A 87 2.92 -4.60 3.53
N THR A 88 3.68 -3.80 4.27
CA THR A 88 3.53 -3.59 5.72
C THR A 88 3.50 -2.10 6.02
N PHE A 89 2.56 -1.67 6.84
CA PHE A 89 2.34 -0.25 7.12
C PHE A 89 1.87 -0.01 8.56
N ALA A 90 1.81 1.27 8.93
CA ALA A 90 1.31 1.70 10.22
C ALA A 90 0.45 2.95 10.06
N ILE A 91 -0.67 3.00 10.78
CA ILE A 91 -1.60 4.13 10.88
C ILE A 91 -1.73 4.45 12.36
N GLY A 92 -1.16 5.57 12.80
CA GLY A 92 -1.09 5.91 14.22
C GLY A 92 -0.30 4.86 15.00
N THR A 93 -0.95 4.26 15.98
CA THR A 93 -0.43 3.12 16.76
C THR A 93 -0.73 1.77 16.13
N GLY A 94 -1.71 1.70 15.23
CA GLY A 94 -2.12 0.49 14.53
C GLY A 94 -1.11 0.07 13.48
N ARG A 95 -0.79 -1.23 13.45
CA ARG A 95 0.05 -1.84 12.41
C ARG A 95 -0.81 -2.76 11.56
N GLY A 96 -0.46 -2.87 10.28
CA GLY A 96 -1.16 -3.73 9.35
C GLY A 96 -0.24 -4.23 8.24
N TYR A 97 -0.74 -5.23 7.53
CA TYR A 97 -0.13 -5.73 6.32
C TYR A 97 -1.20 -5.94 5.26
N LEU A 98 -0.78 -5.90 4.00
CA LEU A 98 -1.63 -6.16 2.85
C LEU A 98 -0.88 -6.97 1.81
N TYR A 99 -1.64 -7.66 0.97
CA TYR A 99 -1.11 -8.41 -0.16
C TYR A 99 -2.11 -8.47 -1.31
N TYR A 100 -1.58 -8.60 -2.53
CA TYR A 100 -2.33 -8.79 -3.76
C TYR A 100 -1.43 -9.43 -4.83
N GLY A 101 -2.03 -9.92 -5.91
CA GLY A 101 -1.30 -10.54 -7.02
C GLY A 101 -0.34 -9.57 -7.70
N ASN A 102 0.86 -10.05 -8.06
CA ASN A 102 1.92 -9.26 -8.71
C ASN A 102 2.39 -8.04 -7.88
N GLN A 103 2.27 -8.10 -6.56
CA GLN A 103 2.87 -7.08 -5.71
C GLN A 103 4.41 -7.14 -5.81
N PRO A 104 5.09 -6.02 -6.10
CA PRO A 104 6.54 -6.01 -6.17
C PRO A 104 7.17 -6.32 -4.81
N VAL A 105 8.39 -6.86 -4.84
CA VAL A 105 9.17 -7.13 -3.63
C VAL A 105 9.35 -5.83 -2.86
N PHE A 106 8.93 -5.82 -1.59
CA PHE A 106 8.96 -4.65 -0.72
C PHE A 106 9.99 -4.83 0.39
N CYS A 107 10.93 -3.89 0.52
CA CYS A 107 11.93 -3.89 1.58
C CYS A 107 11.36 -3.25 2.85
N ARG A 108 11.29 -4.01 3.95
CA ARG A 108 10.76 -3.50 5.23
C ARG A 108 11.69 -2.49 5.92
N LYS A 109 12.98 -2.49 5.57
CA LYS A 109 14.00 -1.62 6.19
C LYS A 109 13.98 -0.20 5.62
N CYS A 110 14.00 -0.04 4.30
CA CYS A 110 13.99 1.27 3.64
C CYS A 110 12.62 1.67 3.05
N ARG A 111 11.63 0.75 3.04
CA ARG A 111 10.29 0.95 2.49
C ARG A 111 10.23 1.22 0.99
N GLU A 112 11.26 0.77 0.26
CA GLU A 112 11.32 0.84 -1.20
C GLU A 112 11.05 -0.53 -1.84
N TYR A 113 10.72 -0.51 -3.12
CA TYR A 113 10.47 -1.71 -3.91
C TYR A 113 11.72 -2.23 -4.63
N GLY A 114 11.69 -3.48 -5.06
CA GLY A 114 12.69 -4.10 -5.93
C GLY A 114 13.77 -4.93 -5.21
N HIS A 115 13.82 -4.95 -3.89
CA HIS A 115 14.79 -5.74 -3.13
C HIS A 115 14.25 -6.19 -1.76
N ARG A 116 14.88 -7.19 -1.15
CA ARG A 116 14.55 -7.68 0.19
C ARG A 116 15.41 -7.00 1.26
N GLU A 117 15.00 -7.15 2.52
CA GLU A 117 15.73 -6.56 3.66
C GLU A 117 17.19 -7.02 3.76
N ALA A 118 17.47 -8.30 3.43
CA ALA A 118 18.82 -8.86 3.43
C ALA A 118 19.76 -8.13 2.44
N ASP A 119 19.23 -7.67 1.31
CA ASP A 119 19.98 -6.99 0.25
C ASP A 119 19.98 -5.46 0.43
N CYS A 120 19.37 -4.96 1.51
CA CYS A 120 19.17 -3.54 1.73
C CYS A 120 20.44 -2.87 2.29
N LYS A 121 21.18 -2.24 1.39
CA LYS A 121 22.40 -1.45 1.68
C LYS A 121 22.11 -0.08 2.33
N VAL A 122 20.85 0.31 2.42
CA VAL A 122 20.43 1.65 2.82
C VAL A 122 20.13 1.70 4.33
N THR A 123 20.71 2.69 5.01
CA THR A 123 20.40 3.08 6.40
C THR A 123 19.74 4.45 6.42
N GLU A 124 18.61 4.58 5.71
CA GLU A 124 17.79 5.79 5.71
C GLU A 124 16.79 5.78 6.86
N CYS A 125 16.31 6.98 7.22
CA CYS A 125 15.27 7.11 8.21
C CYS A 125 13.99 6.42 7.76
N ARG A 126 13.45 5.52 8.60
CA ARG A 126 12.25 4.73 8.32
C ARG A 126 10.95 5.55 8.26
N LYS A 127 10.98 6.80 8.73
CA LYS A 127 9.80 7.69 8.75
C LYS A 127 9.70 8.56 7.49
N CYS A 128 10.82 9.12 7.04
CA CYS A 128 10.83 10.15 6.02
C CYS A 128 11.71 9.79 4.81
N ASN A 129 12.24 8.56 4.74
CA ASN A 129 13.08 8.01 3.66
C ASN A 129 14.24 8.94 3.26
N LYS A 130 14.74 9.75 4.19
CA LYS A 130 15.90 10.64 4.00
C LYS A 130 17.13 10.08 4.72
N ARG A 131 18.32 10.35 4.15
CA ARG A 131 19.63 10.01 4.74
C ARG A 131 20.04 11.01 5.80
N GLY A 132 20.97 10.60 6.66
CA GLY A 132 21.66 11.49 7.60
C GLY A 132 21.05 11.60 9.00
N HIS A 133 19.99 10.86 9.32
CA HIS A 133 19.46 10.80 10.68
C HIS A 133 18.71 9.49 10.95
N GLU A 134 18.67 9.10 12.22
CA GLU A 134 17.85 7.98 12.68
C GLU A 134 16.38 8.36 12.81
N THR A 135 15.50 7.35 12.79
CA THR A 135 14.04 7.55 12.94
C THR A 135 13.65 8.36 14.18
N ARG A 136 14.47 8.30 15.25
CA ARG A 136 14.28 9.08 16.48
C ARG A 136 14.55 10.58 16.29
N HIS A 137 15.43 10.93 15.36
CA HIS A 137 15.86 12.30 15.07
C HIS A 137 15.34 12.81 13.71
N CYS A 138 14.30 12.20 13.11
CA CYS A 138 13.74 12.74 11.87
C CYS A 138 13.07 14.09 12.13
N PRO A 139 13.54 15.16 11.45
CA PRO A 139 12.97 16.50 11.60
C PRO A 139 11.57 16.61 10.97
N ILE A 140 11.23 15.66 10.09
CA ILE A 140 9.96 15.63 9.37
C ILE A 140 8.94 14.81 10.15
N LYS A 141 7.87 15.48 10.58
CA LYS A 141 6.66 14.85 11.13
C LYS A 141 5.62 14.72 10.01
N GLU A 142 5.64 13.59 9.32
CA GLU A 142 4.59 13.20 8.38
C GLU A 142 3.47 12.45 9.09
N CYS A 143 2.23 12.77 8.73
CA CYS A 143 1.07 12.06 9.20
C CYS A 143 1.01 10.66 8.57
N SER A 144 0.97 9.61 9.40
CA SER A 144 0.92 8.23 8.92
C SER A 144 -0.36 7.88 8.15
N LEU A 145 -1.45 8.63 8.38
CA LEU A 145 -2.73 8.43 7.71
C LEU A 145 -2.75 9.08 6.32
N CYS A 146 -2.56 10.40 6.26
CA CYS A 146 -2.75 11.15 5.03
C CYS A 146 -1.44 11.45 4.26
N GLY A 147 -0.28 11.22 4.86
CA GLY A 147 1.04 11.50 4.28
C GLY A 147 1.45 12.97 4.27
N ALA A 148 0.62 13.90 4.77
CA ALA A 148 0.96 15.32 4.81
C ALA A 148 1.93 15.64 5.95
N THR A 149 2.80 16.62 5.72
CA THR A 149 3.74 17.15 6.73
C THR A 149 3.05 18.14 7.65
N GLY A 150 3.59 18.32 8.87
CA GLY A 150 3.19 19.39 9.79
C GLY A 150 2.19 18.98 10.87
N HIS A 151 1.68 17.75 10.82
CA HIS A 151 0.84 17.19 11.89
C HIS A 151 1.06 15.67 12.03
N LEU A 152 0.68 15.12 13.18
CA LEU A 152 0.69 13.68 13.44
C LEU A 152 -0.71 13.09 13.24
N TYR A 153 -0.81 11.77 13.25
CA TYR A 153 -2.09 11.06 13.14
C TYR A 153 -3.17 11.57 14.11
N ARG A 154 -2.77 11.88 15.36
CA ARG A 154 -3.69 12.36 16.40
C ARG A 154 -4.38 13.68 16.03
N ASP A 155 -3.66 14.55 15.31
CA ASP A 155 -4.11 15.89 14.93
C ASP A 155 -4.58 15.94 13.46
N CYS A 156 -4.77 14.77 12.83
CA CYS A 156 -5.15 14.71 11.44
C CYS A 156 -6.64 15.01 11.25
N ARG A 157 -6.97 16.07 10.52
CA ARG A 157 -8.36 16.40 10.15
C ARG A 157 -9.12 15.32 9.38
N ARG A 158 -8.39 14.36 8.77
CA ARG A 158 -8.99 13.23 8.03
C ARG A 158 -9.17 11.98 8.89
N ARG A 159 -8.77 12.03 10.17
CA ARG A 159 -8.93 10.91 11.09
C ARG A 159 -10.41 10.71 11.37
N ASN A 160 -10.88 9.47 11.23
CA ASN A 160 -12.28 9.10 11.37
C ASN A 160 -13.22 9.95 10.50
N ALA A 161 -12.72 10.50 9.40
CA ALA A 161 -13.55 11.24 8.46
C ALA A 161 -14.31 10.23 7.61
N ASP A 162 -15.62 10.09 7.86
CA ASP A 162 -16.49 9.32 7.00
C ASP A 162 -16.68 10.10 5.68
N PHE A 163 -16.12 9.56 4.61
CA PHE A 163 -16.39 10.02 3.26
C PHE A 163 -17.64 9.27 2.77
N ASN A 164 -18.79 9.67 3.30
CA ASN A 164 -20.11 9.25 2.83
C ASN A 164 -20.43 9.97 1.51
#